data_AF-A0A9D2NPG1-F1
#
_entry.id   AF-A0A9D2NPG1-F1
#
_cell.length_a   1.000
_cell.length_b   1.000
_cell.length_c   1.000
_cell.angle_alpha   90.00
_cell.angle_beta   90.00
_cell.angle_gamma   90.00
#
_symmetry.space_group_name_H-M   'P 1'
#
loop_
_entity.id
_entity.type
_entity.pdbx_description
1 polymer ?
#
loop_
_entity_poly.entity_id
_entity_poly.type
_entity_poly.pdbx_seq_one_letter_code
_entity_poly.pdbx_strand_id
1 'polypeptide(L)'
;RRTHLFYCDPSAPYQKGAAENNHEFIRRIIPKGVDLALYTQDQILLMMSHIDSYLRKALGNKSPYDTFAFQYGTEALEKFGLRKIPADEIILSPELLK
;
A
#
# COMPACT_ATOMS: atom_id res chain seq x y z
N ARG A 1 -23.07 -14.37 -9.90
CA ARG A 1 -22.12 -14.45 -8.77
C ARG A 1 -21.19 -13.23 -8.88
N ARG A 2 -21.05 -12.37 -7.86
CA ARG A 2 -20.29 -11.09 -7.96
C ARG A 2 -18.81 -11.21 -7.57
N THR A 3 -18.44 -12.17 -6.73
CA THR A 3 -17.07 -12.37 -6.24
C THR A 3 -16.80 -13.86 -5.97
N HIS A 4 -15.53 -14.23 -6.03
CA HIS A 4 -15.00 -15.56 -5.69
C HIS A 4 -14.08 -15.42 -4.48
N LEU A 5 -14.11 -16.41 -3.59
CA LEU A 5 -13.32 -16.44 -2.36
C LEU A 5 -12.28 -17.54 -2.48
N PHE A 6 -11.03 -17.21 -2.15
CA PHE A 6 -9.89 -18.11 -2.23
C PHE A 6 -9.18 -18.11 -0.88
N TYR A 7 -8.69 -19.28 -0.47
CA TYR A 7 -7.97 -19.47 0.79
C TYR A 7 -6.58 -20.07 0.50
N CYS A 8 -5.62 -19.76 1.36
CA CYS A 8 -4.34 -20.45 1.37
C CYS A 8 -4.49 -21.82 2.04
N ASP A 9 -3.67 -22.77 1.61
CA ASP A 9 -3.53 -24.06 2.26
C ASP A 9 -2.96 -23.91 3.68
N PRO A 10 -3.33 -24.79 4.62
CA PRO A 10 -2.76 -24.81 5.96
C PRO A 10 -1.24 -24.86 5.91
N SER A 11 -0.58 -24.04 6.73
CA SER A 11 0.88 -23.97 6.82
C SER A 11 1.61 -23.60 5.50
N ALA A 12 0.93 -22.95 4.55
CA ALA A 12 1.51 -22.49 3.29
C ALA A 12 1.61 -20.94 3.20
N PRO A 13 2.42 -20.27 4.05
CA PRO A 13 2.51 -18.81 4.08
C PRO A 13 3.05 -18.20 2.77
N TYR A 14 3.78 -18.99 1.98
CA TYR A 14 4.29 -18.55 0.67
C TYR A 14 3.18 -18.21 -0.33
N GLN A 15 1.97 -18.79 -0.18
CA GLN A 15 0.83 -18.48 -1.05
C GLN A 15 0.28 -17.05 -0.84
N LYS A 16 0.70 -16.37 0.22
CA LYS A 16 0.38 -14.96 0.51
C LYS A 16 1.62 -14.06 0.63
N GLY A 17 2.76 -14.48 0.06
CA GLY A 17 4.02 -13.74 0.19
C GLY A 17 3.93 -12.28 -0.26
N ALA A 18 3.18 -12.00 -1.33
CA ALA A 18 2.96 -10.63 -1.79
C ALA A 18 2.22 -9.75 -0.78
N ALA A 19 1.22 -10.30 -0.07
CA ALA A 19 0.49 -9.59 0.96
C ALA A 19 1.39 -9.31 2.17
N GLU A 20 2.22 -10.26 2.58
CA GLU A 20 3.16 -10.06 3.70
C GLU A 20 4.22 -9.00 3.37
N ASN A 21 4.74 -8.97 2.14
CA ASN A 21 5.66 -7.92 1.70
C ASN A 21 4.99 -6.53 1.73
N ASN A 22 3.71 -6.43 1.34
CA ASN A 22 2.96 -5.17 1.45
C ASN A 22 2.77 -4.75 2.92
N HIS A 23 2.49 -5.69 3.82
CA HIS A 23 2.39 -5.40 5.25
C HIS A 23 3.71 -4.90 5.83
N GLU A 24 4.86 -5.32 5.30
CA GLU A 24 6.16 -4.80 5.73
C GLU A 24 6.26 -3.28 5.52
N PHE A 25 5.81 -2.75 4.37
CA PHE A 25 5.81 -1.31 4.11
C PHE A 25 4.96 -0.53 5.13
N ILE A 26 3.78 -1.04 5.46
CA ILE A 26 2.93 -0.45 6.52
C ILE A 26 3.69 -0.45 7.85
N ARG A 27 4.36 -1.55 8.19
CA ARG A 27 5.12 -1.67 9.45
C ARG A 27 6.35 -0.79 9.54
N ARG A 28 6.89 -0.29 8.41
CA ARG A 28 7.98 0.69 8.43
C ARG A 28 7.50 2.06 8.91
N ILE A 29 6.23 2.39 8.66
CA ILE A 29 5.62 3.68 9.05
C ILE A 29 4.90 3.55 10.40
N ILE A 30 4.08 2.51 10.58
CA ILE A 30 3.37 2.21 11.83
C ILE A 30 3.94 0.92 12.43
N PRO A 31 4.85 1.01 13.41
CA PRO A 31 5.48 -0.16 14.01
C PRO A 31 4.48 -1.16 14.58
N LYS A 32 4.88 -2.43 14.61
CA LYS A 32 4.08 -3.49 15.21
C LYS A 32 3.79 -3.18 16.69
N GLY A 33 2.54 -3.36 17.11
CA GLY A 33 2.10 -3.14 18.49
C GLY A 33 1.54 -1.74 18.75
N VAL A 34 1.56 -0.85 17.76
CA VAL A 34 0.86 0.44 17.81
C VAL A 34 -0.62 0.24 17.46
N ASP A 35 -1.50 0.89 18.23
CA ASP A 35 -2.93 0.90 17.95
C ASP A 35 -3.23 1.76 16.71
N LEU A 36 -3.85 1.15 15.70
CA LEU A 36 -4.24 1.83 14.47
C LEU A 36 -5.40 2.80 14.67
N ALA A 37 -6.21 2.64 15.72
CA ALA A 37 -7.33 3.52 16.02
C ALA A 37 -6.89 4.95 16.40
N LEU A 38 -5.60 5.14 16.69
CA LEU A 38 -5.02 6.45 16.97
C LEU A 38 -4.87 7.33 15.72
N TYR A 39 -4.94 6.73 14.53
CA TYR A 39 -4.75 7.43 13.26
C TYR A 39 -6.09 7.75 12.60
N THR A 40 -6.19 8.95 12.05
CA THR A 40 -7.36 9.35 11.25
C THR A 40 -7.33 8.69 9.87
N GLN A 41 -8.49 8.65 9.22
CA GLN A 41 -8.58 8.15 7.84
C GLN A 41 -7.64 8.92 6.89
N ASP A 42 -7.49 10.23 7.08
CA ASP A 42 -6.61 11.07 6.26
C ASP A 42 -5.13 10.71 6.47
N GLN A 43 -4.72 10.40 7.70
CA GLN A 43 -3.38 9.92 8.00
C GLN A 43 -3.10 8.55 7.35
N ILE A 44 -4.08 7.65 7.34
CA ILE A 44 -3.95 6.36 6.66
C ILE A 44 -3.89 6.54 5.14
N LEU A 45 -4.72 7.42 4.56
CA LEU A 45 -4.67 7.74 3.13
C LEU A 45 -3.34 8.38 2.72
N LEU A 46 -2.80 9.26 3.57
CA LEU A 46 -1.46 9.81 3.39
C LEU A 46 -0.43 8.68 3.35
N MET A 47 -0.38 7.83 4.36
CA MET A 47 0.52 6.67 4.41
C MET A 47 0.42 5.80 3.16
N MET A 48 -0.79 5.43 2.74
CA MET A 48 -1.01 4.60 1.55
C MET A 48 -0.54 5.30 0.27
N SER A 49 -0.75 6.61 0.14
CA SER A 49 -0.26 7.40 -1.01
C SER A 49 1.28 7.36 -1.11
N HIS A 50 2.00 7.43 0.01
CA HIS A 50 3.46 7.29 0.03
C HIS A 50 3.91 5.87 -0.35
N ILE A 51 3.25 4.83 0.19
CA ILE A 51 3.56 3.43 -0.11
C ILE A 51 3.30 3.09 -1.58
N ASP A 52 2.18 3.56 -2.13
CA ASP A 52 1.75 3.25 -3.50
C ASP A 52 2.46 4.09 -4.55
N SER A 53 3.11 5.19 -4.16
CA SER A 53 3.99 5.98 -5.04
C SER A 53 5.42 5.44 -5.10
N TYR A 54 5.80 4.53 -4.19
CA TYR A 54 7.14 3.97 -4.16
C TYR A 54 7.40 3.00 -5.32
N LEU A 55 8.53 3.18 -6.01
CA LEU A 55 8.93 2.34 -7.14
C LEU A 55 9.32 0.93 -6.68
N ARG A 56 8.81 -0.09 -7.38
CA ARG A 56 9.10 -1.49 -7.05
C ARG A 56 9.80 -2.17 -8.21
N LYS A 57 10.97 -2.77 -7.94
CA LYS A 57 11.71 -3.57 -8.94
C LYS A 57 10.86 -4.70 -9.53
N ALA A 58 10.01 -5.32 -8.70
CA ALA A 58 9.08 -6.37 -9.12
C ALA A 58 8.01 -5.90 -10.13
N LEU A 59 7.74 -4.59 -10.20
CA LEU A 59 6.81 -3.98 -11.16
C LEU A 59 7.54 -3.32 -12.35
N GLY A 60 8.78 -3.72 -12.61
CA GLY A 60 9.59 -3.13 -13.69
C GLY A 60 9.97 -1.68 -13.39
N ASN A 61 10.29 -1.38 -12.12
CA ASN A 61 10.60 -0.03 -11.61
C ASN A 61 9.46 0.97 -11.79
N LYS A 62 8.20 0.49 -11.77
CA LYS A 62 7.00 1.33 -11.66
C LYS A 62 6.46 1.28 -10.23
N SER A 63 5.69 2.29 -9.86
CA SER A 63 4.96 2.31 -8.59
C SER A 63 3.63 1.55 -8.72
N PRO A 64 3.07 0.99 -7.64
CA PRO A 64 1.71 0.47 -7.63
C PRO A 64 0.68 1.46 -8.18
N TYR A 65 0.81 2.75 -7.84
CA TYR A 65 -0.03 3.82 -8.36
C TYR A 65 0.04 3.89 -9.88
N ASP A 66 1.26 3.89 -10.46
CA ASP A 66 1.45 3.96 -11.92
C ASP A 66 0.91 2.73 -12.64
N THR A 67 1.15 1.54 -12.08
CA THR A 67 0.65 0.29 -12.64
C THR A 67 -0.88 0.24 -12.61
N PHE A 68 -1.49 0.68 -11.51
CA PHE A 68 -2.95 0.72 -11.38
C PHE A 68 -3.57 1.76 -12.33
N ALA A 69 -3.02 2.98 -12.35
CA ALA A 69 -3.48 4.06 -13.22
C ALA A 69 -3.38 3.68 -14.70
N PHE A 70 -2.32 2.98 -15.10
CA PHE A 70 -2.17 2.48 -16.46
C PHE A 70 -3.26 1.45 -16.83
N GLN A 71 -3.60 0.55 -15.91
CA GLN A 71 -4.53 -0.55 -16.18
C GLN A 71 -6.01 -0.13 -16.09
N TYR A 72 -6.34 0.78 -15.17
CA TYR A 72 -7.73 1.10 -14.80
C TYR A 72 -8.09 2.59 -14.89
N GLY A 73 -7.13 3.46 -15.20
CA GLY A 73 -7.30 4.91 -15.17
C GLY A 73 -7.13 5.52 -13.77
N THR A 74 -7.12 6.85 -13.70
CA THR A 74 -6.93 7.59 -12.43
C THR A 74 -8.23 7.82 -11.66
N GLU A 75 -9.39 7.76 -12.31
CA GLU A 75 -10.69 8.06 -11.70
C GLU A 75 -10.96 7.21 -10.44
N ALA A 76 -10.59 5.92 -10.47
CA ALA A 76 -10.74 5.05 -9.31
C ALA A 76 -9.78 5.43 -8.16
N LEU A 77 -8.53 5.81 -8.48
CA LEU A 77 -7.56 6.27 -7.48
C LEU A 77 -8.02 7.57 -6.80
N GLU A 78 -8.56 8.49 -7.59
CA GLU A 78 -9.15 9.75 -7.10
C GLU A 78 -10.33 9.48 -6.15
N LYS A 79 -11.22 8.54 -6.52
CA LYS A 79 -12.33 8.12 -5.64
C LYS A 79 -11.87 7.41 -4.37
N PHE A 80 -10.72 6.74 -4.40
CA PHE A 80 -10.11 6.15 -3.20
C PHE A 80 -9.36 7.18 -2.35
N GLY A 81 -9.21 8.43 -2.82
CA GLY A 81 -8.45 9.46 -2.13
C GLY A 81 -6.93 9.25 -2.18
N LEU A 82 -6.45 8.43 -3.11
CA LEU A 82 -5.02 8.18 -3.30
C LEU A 82 -4.44 9.23 -4.25
N ARG A 83 -3.27 9.75 -3.89
CA ARG A 83 -2.53 10.71 -4.69
C ARG A 83 -1.12 10.21 -4.99
N LYS A 84 -0.59 10.60 -6.14
CA LYS A 84 0.80 10.32 -6.49
C LYS A 84 1.72 11.28 -5.74
N ILE A 85 2.71 10.73 -5.06
CA ILE A 85 3.75 11.49 -4.35
C ILE A 85 5.02 11.53 -5.22
N PRO A 86 5.65 12.71 -5.40
CA PRO A 86 6.97 12.82 -6.04
C PRO A 86 8.02 11.96 -5.35
N ALA A 87 8.94 11.37 -6.10
CA ALA A 87 9.86 10.37 -5.57
C ALA A 87 10.78 10.89 -4.43
N ASP A 88 11.10 12.17 -4.46
CA ASP A 88 11.89 12.91 -3.47
C ASP A 88 11.13 13.27 -2.19
N GLU A 89 9.79 13.22 -2.24
CA GLU A 89 8.91 13.48 -1.09
C GLU A 89 8.44 12.19 -0.40
N ILE A 90 8.82 11.01 -0.90
CA ILE A 90 8.36 9.74 -0.34
C ILE A 90 9.03 9.45 1.01
N ILE A 91 8.22 9.41 2.08
CA ILE A 91 8.65 9.00 3.42
C ILE A 91 8.04 7.62 3.73
N LEU A 92 8.90 6.63 3.97
CA LEU A 92 8.51 5.27 4.37
C LEU A 92 8.96 4.92 5.79
N SER A 93 9.12 5.93 6.63
CA SER A 93 9.52 5.82 8.04
C SER A 93 8.40 6.33 8.95
N PRO A 94 8.49 6.13 10.28
CA PRO A 94 7.49 6.64 11.22
C PRO A 94 7.38 8.17 11.25
N GLU A 95 8.34 8.90 10.66
CA GLU A 95 8.32 10.37 10.60
C GLU A 95 7.16 10.91 9.77
N LEU A 96 6.59 10.10 8.87
CA LEU A 96 5.46 10.52 8.05
C LEU A 96 4.22 10.92 8.88
N LEU A 97 4.01 10.26 10.02
CA LEU A 97 2.81 10.41 10.84
C LEU A 97 3.10 11.01 12.23
N LYS A 98 4.27 11.64 12.40
CA LYS A 98 4.67 12.34 13.63
C LYS A 98 4.23 13.80 13.63
#